data_AF-A0A510IAF0-F1
#
_entry.id   AF-A0A510IAF0-F1
#
_cell.length_a   1.000
_cell.length_b   1.000
_cell.length_c   1.000
_cell.angle_alpha   90.00
_cell.angle_beta   90.00
_cell.angle_gamma   90.00
#
_symmetry.space_group_name_H-M   'P 1'
#
loop_
_entity.id
_entity.type
_entity.pdbx_description
1 polymer ?
#
loop_
_entity_poly.entity_id
_entity_poly.type
_entity_poly.pdbx_seq_one_letter_code
_entity_poly.pdbx_strand_id
1 'polypeptide(L)'
;MKETNKTHWYSMDFNCTSSLNAKLIKLVTCFFVFSALFAVHNVRADAGAPSGLGVQPTQYNGNPTCADFYGIPDLEEFKIEPVADGTYSDGKLNVTISVQEGAKTFSWDQGTSPVIIQGIFVKGGPTGNLYEYFSDGLLASSDSGLHSPVRRGDNLYGLSHISFCYTPGKPEIKITKTCTFNDIVGGDSLVYNYSLKVENTGQLPLYDIKATDTTAVENDLDNGEHMYGIETLAVGAYQEFSGSFRVAQNGITNYAEVTAALAGGGDVAVSDNADWECPNQNIPGALTLQKECNVIVVNRFANTGIHEYGLEVNYNGSVCNTSNITINDVVVIDNKDSDPIFVGTLTPGQCADFQGDYEPVPGEGDGLPLAGGDVPPFADTVDAVGETVFGATVEAMTAYAECTLCPTCPEPVQCPE
;
A
#
# COMPACT_ATOMS: atom_id res chain seq x y z
N MET A 1 3.99 -41.24 -44.01
CA MET A 1 4.11 -42.30 -42.97
C MET A 1 4.13 -41.58 -41.63
N LYS A 2 3.00 -41.61 -40.89
CA LYS A 2 2.80 -42.28 -39.58
C LYS A 2 3.66 -41.64 -38.46
N GLU A 3 3.19 -41.19 -37.30
CA GLU A 3 1.95 -41.27 -36.47
C GLU A 3 2.02 -40.07 -35.49
N THR A 4 1.04 -39.17 -35.38
CA THR A 4 -0.08 -39.09 -34.40
C THR A 4 0.18 -39.47 -32.94
N ASN A 5 -0.08 -38.52 -32.02
CA ASN A 5 -0.72 -38.82 -30.74
C ASN A 5 -1.85 -37.81 -30.44
N LYS A 6 -2.99 -38.32 -29.98
CA LYS A 6 -4.32 -37.68 -29.92
C LYS A 6 -4.62 -37.15 -28.51
N THR A 7 -5.33 -36.02 -28.44
CA THR A 7 -6.17 -35.61 -27.30
C THR A 7 -7.63 -35.93 -27.59
N HIS A 8 -8.34 -36.48 -26.60
CA HIS A 8 -9.73 -36.90 -26.67
C HIS A 8 -10.67 -35.85 -26.06
N TRP A 9 -11.72 -35.47 -26.79
CA TRP A 9 -12.97 -34.93 -26.27
C TRP A 9 -14.11 -35.72 -26.94
N TYR A 10 -15.00 -36.31 -26.14
CA TYR A 10 -16.18 -37.04 -26.63
C TYR A 10 -17.43 -36.21 -26.36
N SER A 11 -18.16 -35.88 -27.41
CA SER A 11 -19.60 -35.65 -27.40
C SER A 11 -20.27 -36.86 -28.05
N MET A 12 -21.46 -37.25 -27.58
CA MET A 12 -22.28 -38.29 -28.19
C MET A 12 -23.74 -37.87 -28.16
N ASP A 13 -24.31 -37.77 -29.35
CA ASP A 13 -25.74 -37.75 -29.63
C ASP A 13 -26.19 -39.07 -30.26
N PHE A 14 -27.52 -39.26 -30.25
CA PHE A 14 -28.40 -40.06 -31.13
C PHE A 14 -28.86 -41.48 -30.71
N ASN A 15 -30.18 -41.64 -30.45
CA ASN A 15 -31.26 -42.27 -31.29
C ASN A 15 -31.70 -43.62 -30.68
N CYS A 16 -32.90 -44.23 -30.81
CA CYS A 16 -34.16 -44.14 -31.57
C CYS A 16 -35.17 -45.07 -30.80
N THR A 17 -36.51 -44.97 -30.78
CA THR A 17 -37.49 -45.52 -31.77
C THR A 17 -38.95 -45.44 -31.24
N SER A 18 -39.89 -45.27 -32.17
CA SER A 18 -41.38 -45.30 -32.17
C SER A 18 -42.04 -46.68 -31.87
N SER A 19 -43.11 -46.78 -31.05
CA SER A 19 -44.60 -46.76 -31.33
C SER A 19 -45.28 -48.06 -31.83
N LEU A 20 -46.42 -48.42 -31.22
CA LEU A 20 -47.59 -49.20 -31.70
C LEU A 20 -48.71 -49.11 -30.61
N ASN A 21 -49.79 -48.32 -30.76
CA ASN A 21 -51.18 -48.63 -31.20
C ASN A 21 -51.92 -49.70 -30.33
N ALA A 22 -53.21 -49.66 -29.96
CA ALA A 22 -54.38 -48.82 -30.22
C ALA A 22 -55.47 -49.09 -29.13
N LYS A 23 -56.49 -48.22 -29.06
CA LYS A 23 -57.71 -48.19 -28.21
C LYS A 23 -58.44 -49.55 -28.01
N LEU A 24 -59.11 -49.76 -26.85
CA LEU A 24 -60.60 -49.92 -26.71
C LEU A 24 -61.12 -50.28 -25.27
N ILE A 25 -61.98 -49.41 -24.69
CA ILE A 25 -63.23 -49.66 -23.89
C ILE A 25 -63.24 -50.02 -22.36
N LYS A 26 -63.86 -49.08 -21.60
CA LYS A 26 -64.83 -49.15 -20.45
C LYS A 26 -64.45 -49.90 -19.15
N LEU A 27 -64.89 -49.55 -17.93
CA LEU A 27 -65.63 -48.45 -17.28
C LEU A 27 -65.75 -48.89 -15.80
N VAL A 28 -65.13 -48.20 -14.83
CA VAL A 28 -65.56 -48.24 -13.41
C VAL A 28 -65.28 -46.88 -12.77
N THR A 29 -66.34 -46.36 -12.16
CA THR A 29 -66.54 -45.04 -11.57
C THR A 29 -66.15 -45.01 -10.08
N CYS A 30 -65.93 -43.78 -9.56
CA CYS A 30 -65.96 -43.37 -8.14
C CYS A 30 -64.80 -43.75 -7.21
N PHE A 31 -63.90 -42.79 -6.94
CA PHE A 31 -63.87 -42.01 -5.69
C PHE A 31 -62.72 -40.98 -5.78
N PHE A 32 -63.02 -39.76 -6.25
CA PHE A 32 -62.14 -38.60 -5.99
C PHE A 32 -62.57 -38.00 -4.66
N VAL A 33 -61.87 -38.33 -3.58
CA VAL A 33 -61.93 -37.54 -2.35
C VAL A 33 -61.10 -36.29 -2.59
N PHE A 34 -61.81 -35.18 -2.76
CA PHE A 34 -61.29 -33.83 -2.83
C PHE A 34 -60.76 -33.46 -1.42
N SER A 35 -59.50 -33.77 -1.12
CA SER A 35 -58.80 -33.14 0.01
C SER A 35 -58.32 -31.76 -0.44
N ALA A 36 -59.26 -30.81 -0.49
CA ALA A 36 -58.94 -29.40 -0.43
C ALA A 36 -58.31 -29.12 0.94
N LEU A 37 -56.98 -29.22 0.99
CA LEU A 37 -56.19 -28.50 1.98
C LEU A 37 -56.46 -27.02 1.70
N PHE A 38 -57.40 -26.44 2.44
CA PHE A 38 -57.40 -25.02 2.71
C PHE A 38 -56.07 -24.73 3.40
N ALA A 39 -55.05 -24.37 2.62
CA ALA A 39 -54.04 -23.47 3.11
C ALA A 39 -54.80 -22.23 3.56
N VAL A 40 -54.99 -22.11 4.88
CA VAL A 40 -55.45 -20.87 5.48
C VAL A 40 -54.38 -19.85 5.14
N HIS A 41 -54.52 -19.21 3.99
CA HIS A 41 -53.91 -17.93 3.77
C HIS A 41 -54.55 -17.09 4.85
N ASN A 42 -53.79 -16.77 5.91
CA ASN A 42 -54.12 -15.60 6.67
C ASN A 42 -54.23 -14.51 5.62
N VAL A 43 -55.45 -14.07 5.33
CA VAL A 43 -55.67 -12.80 4.65
C VAL A 43 -55.08 -11.80 5.64
N ARG A 44 -53.78 -11.52 5.52
CA ARG A 44 -53.17 -10.36 6.17
C ARG A 44 -54.05 -9.22 5.69
N ALA A 45 -54.67 -8.52 6.64
CA ALA A 45 -55.28 -7.24 6.32
C ALA A 45 -54.24 -6.44 5.53
N ASP A 46 -54.65 -5.90 4.40
CA ASP A 46 -53.75 -5.24 3.45
C ASP A 46 -53.03 -4.11 4.19
N ALA A 47 -51.71 -4.28 4.40
CA ALA A 47 -50.89 -3.25 5.03
C ALA A 47 -50.80 -2.01 4.14
N GLY A 48 -51.23 -2.12 2.87
CA GLY A 48 -51.25 -1.10 1.85
C GLY A 48 -50.02 -1.17 0.96
N ALA A 49 -49.86 -0.11 0.16
CA ALA A 49 -48.79 -0.02 -0.82
C ALA A 49 -47.41 0.09 -0.16
N PRO A 50 -46.33 -0.34 -0.84
CA PRO A 50 -44.97 -0.11 -0.37
C PRO A 50 -44.63 1.40 -0.37
N SER A 51 -43.61 1.77 0.40
CA SER A 51 -43.04 3.12 0.37
C SER A 51 -42.38 3.45 -0.98
N GLY A 52 -41.89 4.68 -1.14
CA GLY A 52 -41.18 5.14 -2.32
C GLY A 52 -39.89 4.38 -2.59
N LEU A 53 -39.20 3.90 -1.55
CA LEU A 53 -38.07 2.97 -1.66
C LEU A 53 -38.49 1.51 -1.88
N GLY A 54 -39.79 1.22 -1.97
CA GLY A 54 -40.30 -0.14 -2.15
C GLY A 54 -40.41 -0.94 -0.86
N VAL A 55 -40.25 -0.31 0.31
CA VAL A 55 -40.35 -1.00 1.61
C VAL A 55 -41.82 -1.36 1.86
N GLN A 56 -42.12 -2.65 1.88
CA GLN A 56 -43.48 -3.13 2.10
C GLN A 56 -43.82 -3.12 3.59
N PRO A 57 -44.85 -2.36 4.04
CA PRO A 57 -45.19 -2.31 5.45
C PRO A 57 -45.75 -3.66 5.95
N THR A 58 -45.44 -3.97 7.20
CA THR A 58 -46.10 -5.05 7.95
C THR A 58 -47.07 -4.44 8.96
N GLN A 59 -48.33 -4.85 8.93
CA GLN A 59 -49.34 -4.33 9.85
C GLN A 59 -49.28 -5.06 11.20
N TYR A 60 -49.33 -4.29 12.29
CA TYR A 60 -49.40 -4.77 13.67
C TYR A 60 -50.64 -4.24 14.38
N ASN A 61 -51.20 -5.04 15.29
CA ASN A 61 -52.35 -4.65 16.10
C ASN A 61 -51.91 -3.76 17.26
N GLY A 62 -52.76 -2.80 17.64
CA GLY A 62 -52.52 -1.97 18.80
C GLY A 62 -51.40 -0.96 18.58
N ASN A 63 -50.60 -0.72 19.63
CA ASN A 63 -49.56 0.29 19.67
C ASN A 63 -48.24 -0.27 20.22
N PRO A 64 -47.59 -1.20 19.50
CA PRO A 64 -46.24 -1.65 19.83
C PRO A 64 -45.24 -0.47 19.82
N THR A 65 -44.24 -0.57 20.68
CA THR A 65 -43.08 0.30 20.78
C THR A 65 -41.91 -0.30 19.98
N CYS A 66 -40.85 0.48 19.74
CA CYS A 66 -39.65 -0.03 19.09
C CYS A 66 -39.04 -1.23 19.83
N ALA A 67 -39.08 -1.24 21.16
CA ALA A 67 -38.58 -2.35 21.98
C ALA A 67 -39.40 -3.64 21.84
N ASP A 68 -40.66 -3.56 21.40
CA ASP A 68 -41.48 -4.74 21.09
C ASP A 68 -41.08 -5.39 19.76
N PHE A 69 -40.45 -4.63 18.85
CA PHE A 69 -39.99 -5.10 17.55
C PHE A 69 -38.53 -5.58 17.57
N TYR A 70 -37.66 -4.88 18.30
CA TYR A 70 -36.21 -5.09 18.24
C TYR A 70 -35.62 -5.36 19.63
N GLY A 71 -34.77 -6.39 19.73
CA GLY A 71 -34.01 -6.74 20.94
C GLY A 71 -32.57 -6.19 20.93
N ILE A 72 -32.37 -4.93 20.53
CA ILE A 72 -31.05 -4.34 20.31
C ILE A 72 -30.62 -3.48 21.52
N PRO A 73 -29.39 -3.61 22.06
CA PRO A 73 -28.95 -2.93 23.28
C PRO A 73 -28.99 -1.40 23.27
N ASP A 74 -28.82 -0.76 22.10
CA ASP A 74 -28.74 0.70 21.93
C ASP A 74 -29.92 1.26 21.11
N LEU A 75 -31.05 0.54 21.10
CA LEU A 75 -32.25 0.98 20.40
C LEU A 75 -32.88 2.19 21.11
N GLU A 76 -33.14 3.23 20.33
CA GLU A 76 -33.85 4.43 20.75
C GLU A 76 -35.15 4.57 19.96
N GLU A 77 -36.19 5.10 20.61
CA GLU A 77 -37.47 5.43 19.98
C GLU A 77 -37.68 6.94 20.03
N PHE A 78 -37.78 7.57 18.86
CA PHE A 78 -38.22 8.95 18.75
C PHE A 78 -39.64 9.02 18.19
N LYS A 79 -40.58 9.34 19.09
CA LYS A 79 -41.99 9.46 18.79
C LYS A 79 -42.39 10.90 18.47
N ILE A 80 -43.05 11.09 17.33
CA ILE A 80 -43.58 12.38 16.88
C ILE A 80 -45.11 12.36 16.94
N GLU A 81 -45.67 13.22 17.79
CA GLU A 81 -47.11 13.42 18.00
C GLU A 81 -47.39 14.87 18.45
N PRO A 82 -48.27 15.62 17.78
CA PRO A 82 -49.02 15.27 16.57
C PRO A 82 -48.11 15.22 15.33
N VAL A 83 -48.51 14.44 14.32
CA VAL A 83 -47.80 14.36 13.04
C VAL A 83 -48.18 15.57 12.17
N ALA A 84 -47.21 16.41 11.86
CA ALA A 84 -47.36 17.58 10.99
C ALA A 84 -46.08 17.82 10.18
N ASP A 85 -46.16 18.71 9.19
CA ASP A 85 -44.99 19.21 8.47
C ASP A 85 -44.03 19.92 9.43
N GLY A 86 -42.75 19.57 9.38
CA GLY A 86 -41.73 20.22 10.18
C GLY A 86 -40.49 19.38 10.40
N THR A 87 -39.50 19.98 11.07
CA THR A 87 -38.28 19.30 11.52
C THR A 87 -38.37 19.06 13.02
N TYR A 88 -38.13 17.82 13.42
CA TYR A 88 -38.21 17.35 14.79
C TYR A 88 -36.84 16.84 15.25
N SER A 89 -36.55 16.99 16.53
CA SER A 89 -35.28 16.57 17.11
C SER A 89 -35.45 16.02 18.51
N ASP A 90 -34.71 14.96 18.83
CA ASP A 90 -34.47 14.49 20.20
C ASP A 90 -33.03 14.74 20.68
N GLY A 91 -32.25 15.50 19.89
CA GLY A 91 -30.84 15.78 20.15
C GLY A 91 -29.86 14.81 19.47
N LYS A 92 -30.31 13.64 19.03
CA LYS A 92 -29.48 12.67 18.26
C LYS A 92 -29.99 12.51 16.83
N LEU A 93 -31.28 12.29 16.68
CA LEU A 93 -31.98 12.25 15.40
C LEU A 93 -32.66 13.60 15.14
N ASN A 94 -32.26 14.27 14.07
CA ASN A 94 -33.00 15.36 13.46
C ASN A 94 -33.73 14.81 12.24
N VAL A 95 -35.06 14.86 12.22
CA VAL A 95 -35.85 14.34 11.10
C VAL A 95 -36.82 15.38 10.58
N THR A 96 -36.80 15.61 9.28
CA THR A 96 -37.78 16.45 8.59
C THR A 96 -38.90 15.57 8.07
N ILE A 97 -40.14 15.91 8.43
CA ILE A 97 -41.35 15.25 7.96
C ILE A 97 -42.09 16.19 7.01
N SER A 98 -42.53 15.65 5.88
CA SER A 98 -43.47 16.32 4.98
C SER A 98 -44.71 15.47 4.77
N VAL A 99 -45.84 15.92 5.31
CA VAL A 99 -47.15 15.28 5.23
C VAL A 99 -47.85 15.76 3.97
N GLN A 100 -48.30 14.83 3.13
CA GLN A 100 -49.13 15.18 1.98
C GLN A 100 -50.58 15.37 2.45
N GLU A 101 -51.02 16.64 2.50
CA GLU A 101 -52.36 17.01 2.94
C GLU A 101 -53.43 16.30 2.10
N GLY A 102 -54.34 15.59 2.78
CA GLY A 102 -55.41 14.78 2.16
C GLY A 102 -55.02 13.34 1.78
N ALA A 103 -53.73 13.02 1.62
CA ALA A 103 -53.26 11.69 1.22
C ALA A 103 -52.92 10.78 2.42
N LYS A 104 -52.79 11.33 3.64
CA LYS A 104 -52.43 10.57 4.88
C LYS A 104 -51.12 9.78 4.72
N THR A 105 -50.27 10.25 3.82
CA THR A 105 -48.93 9.80 3.52
C THR A 105 -47.94 10.88 3.95
N PHE A 106 -46.69 10.49 4.18
CA PHE A 106 -45.62 11.43 4.49
C PHE A 106 -44.29 10.94 3.90
N SER A 107 -43.34 11.86 3.81
CA SER A 107 -41.91 11.57 3.62
C SER A 107 -41.12 11.97 4.85
N TRP A 108 -39.97 11.34 5.03
CA TRP A 108 -39.02 11.64 6.09
C TRP A 108 -37.60 11.76 5.55
N ASP A 109 -36.78 12.58 6.18
CA ASP A 109 -35.36 12.76 5.88
C ASP A 109 -34.60 13.05 7.19
N GLN A 110 -33.64 12.19 7.54
CA GLN A 110 -32.82 12.35 8.75
C GLN A 110 -31.63 13.31 8.59
N GLY A 111 -31.44 13.87 7.40
CA GLY A 111 -30.31 14.69 7.04
C GLY A 111 -28.98 13.99 7.33
N THR A 112 -28.13 14.66 8.10
CA THR A 112 -26.79 14.19 8.48
C THR A 112 -26.74 13.59 9.89
N SER A 113 -27.89 13.27 10.50
CA SER A 113 -27.87 12.60 11.82
C SER A 113 -27.14 11.26 11.71
N PRO A 114 -26.11 11.02 12.54
CA PRO A 114 -25.28 9.83 12.46
C PRO A 114 -25.95 8.64 13.16
N VAL A 115 -27.17 8.33 12.73
CA VAL A 115 -27.98 7.24 13.25
C VAL A 115 -28.39 6.32 12.12
N ILE A 116 -28.74 5.09 12.49
CA ILE A 116 -29.24 4.06 11.58
C ILE A 116 -30.70 3.84 11.91
N ILE A 117 -31.59 4.12 10.95
CA ILE A 117 -33.02 3.79 11.09
C ILE A 117 -33.19 2.29 10.96
N GLN A 118 -33.58 1.65 12.06
CA GLN A 118 -33.92 0.23 12.10
C GLN A 118 -35.30 0.00 11.47
N GLY A 119 -36.25 0.86 11.83
CA GLY A 119 -37.60 0.85 11.28
C GLY A 119 -38.41 2.06 11.69
N ILE A 120 -39.55 2.24 11.04
CA ILE A 120 -40.50 3.32 11.33
C ILE A 120 -41.88 2.72 11.53
N PHE A 121 -42.46 2.95 12.70
CA PHE A 121 -43.82 2.53 13.01
C PHE A 121 -44.78 3.70 12.83
N VAL A 122 -45.74 3.53 11.91
CA VAL A 122 -46.75 4.53 11.56
C VAL A 122 -48.09 4.13 12.14
N LYS A 123 -48.53 4.83 13.19
CA LYS A 123 -49.76 4.50 13.91
C LYS A 123 -50.99 5.16 13.29
N GLY A 124 -52.07 4.39 13.10
CA GLY A 124 -53.39 4.93 12.72
C GLY A 124 -54.55 3.99 13.04
N GLY A 125 -55.62 4.51 13.65
CA GLY A 125 -56.80 3.69 13.99
C GLY A 125 -56.49 2.59 15.03
N PRO A 126 -56.97 1.34 14.87
CA PRO A 126 -56.71 0.25 15.81
C PRO A 126 -55.39 -0.50 15.56
N THR A 127 -54.68 -0.22 14.46
CA THR A 127 -53.45 -0.91 14.03
C THR A 127 -52.33 0.10 13.75
N GLY A 128 -51.16 -0.37 13.30
CA GLY A 128 -50.08 0.46 12.77
C GLY A 128 -49.24 -0.32 11.74
N ASN A 129 -48.52 0.41 10.90
CA ASN A 129 -47.66 -0.15 9.86
C ASN A 129 -46.20 0.00 10.27
N LEU A 130 -45.43 -1.09 10.32
CA LEU A 130 -43.98 -1.07 10.49
C LEU A 130 -43.31 -1.14 9.12
N TYR A 131 -42.45 -0.18 8.83
CA TYR A 131 -41.53 -0.18 7.70
C TYR A 131 -40.15 -0.54 8.24
N GLU A 132 -39.60 -1.69 7.83
CA GLU A 132 -38.28 -2.15 8.25
C GLU A 132 -37.22 -1.71 7.23
N TYR A 133 -36.10 -1.16 7.69
CA TYR A 133 -35.03 -0.68 6.81
C TYR A 133 -33.75 -1.50 7.02
N PHE A 134 -33.13 -1.41 8.20
CA PHE A 134 -31.81 -1.97 8.41
C PHE A 134 -31.77 -3.50 8.53
N SER A 135 -32.85 -4.14 8.98
CA SER A 135 -32.93 -5.63 9.02
C SER A 135 -32.76 -6.25 7.63
N ASP A 136 -33.12 -5.52 6.58
CA ASP A 136 -32.95 -5.92 5.17
C ASP A 136 -31.64 -5.39 4.56
N GLY A 137 -30.74 -4.81 5.37
CA GLY A 137 -29.47 -4.23 4.95
C GLY A 137 -29.59 -2.87 4.25
N LEU A 138 -30.78 -2.26 4.24
CA LEU A 138 -31.03 -0.97 3.61
C LEU A 138 -30.65 0.17 4.56
N LEU A 139 -29.56 0.87 4.25
CA LEU A 139 -29.17 2.13 4.90
C LEU A 139 -29.93 3.31 4.27
N ALA A 140 -31.19 3.49 4.67
CA ALA A 140 -31.99 4.64 4.23
C ALA A 140 -31.74 5.86 5.14
N SER A 141 -31.50 7.03 4.54
CA SER A 141 -31.49 8.32 5.22
C SER A 141 -32.76 9.15 4.94
N SER A 142 -33.56 8.74 3.97
CA SER A 142 -34.86 9.32 3.65
C SER A 142 -35.75 8.31 2.94
N ASP A 143 -37.06 8.50 2.99
CA ASP A 143 -38.04 7.76 2.20
C ASP A 143 -39.32 8.60 2.04
N SER A 144 -40.20 8.17 1.15
CA SER A 144 -41.47 8.85 0.84
C SER A 144 -42.63 7.87 0.73
N GLY A 145 -43.86 8.38 0.73
CA GLY A 145 -45.04 7.54 0.53
C GLY A 145 -45.37 6.62 1.71
N LEU A 146 -44.70 6.79 2.85
CA LEU A 146 -45.06 6.08 4.08
C LEU A 146 -46.45 6.52 4.50
N HIS A 147 -47.26 5.56 4.93
CA HIS A 147 -48.65 5.82 5.24
C HIS A 147 -49.15 5.00 6.43
N SER A 148 -50.19 5.52 7.08
CA SER A 148 -50.91 4.79 8.13
C SER A 148 -51.69 3.61 7.55
N PRO A 149 -52.15 2.64 8.36
CA PRO A 149 -52.78 1.44 7.83
C PRO A 149 -54.07 1.68 7.04
N VAL A 150 -54.39 0.75 6.16
CA VAL A 150 -55.62 0.75 5.36
C VAL A 150 -56.84 0.54 6.27
N ARG A 151 -57.84 1.41 6.16
CA ARG A 151 -59.13 1.29 6.88
C ARG A 151 -60.14 0.45 6.09
N ARG A 152 -60.36 0.78 4.82
CA ARG A 152 -61.30 0.08 3.92
C ARG A 152 -61.10 0.55 2.48
N GLY A 153 -60.93 -0.39 1.54
CA GLY A 153 -60.53 -0.04 0.16
C GLY A 153 -59.21 0.73 0.19
N ASP A 154 -59.03 1.73 -0.67
CA ASP A 154 -57.81 2.55 -0.70
C ASP A 154 -57.78 3.69 0.34
N ASN A 155 -58.71 3.70 1.30
CA ASN A 155 -58.78 4.76 2.32
C ASN A 155 -57.97 4.39 3.56
N LEU A 156 -57.04 5.26 3.94
CA LEU A 156 -56.15 5.10 5.08
C LEU A 156 -56.76 5.66 6.39
N TYR A 157 -56.28 5.22 7.54
CA TYR A 157 -56.57 5.90 8.82
C TYR A 157 -55.90 7.29 8.88
N GLY A 158 -56.24 8.09 9.89
CA GLY A 158 -55.46 9.30 10.18
C GLY A 158 -54.13 8.94 10.85
N LEU A 159 -53.07 9.69 10.55
CA LEU A 159 -51.78 9.57 11.24
C LEU A 159 -51.98 9.99 12.71
N SER A 160 -51.76 9.04 13.63
CA SER A 160 -51.86 9.29 15.08
C SER A 160 -50.50 9.73 15.63
N HIS A 161 -49.45 8.96 15.37
CA HIS A 161 -48.05 9.29 15.62
C HIS A 161 -47.15 8.46 14.72
N ILE A 162 -45.88 8.85 14.66
CA ILE A 162 -44.80 8.10 14.02
C ILE A 162 -43.73 7.83 15.07
N SER A 163 -43.27 6.58 15.18
CA SER A 163 -42.14 6.21 16.02
C SER A 163 -40.96 5.80 15.13
N PHE A 164 -39.86 6.54 15.20
CA PHE A 164 -38.59 6.17 14.59
C PHE A 164 -37.83 5.26 15.54
N CYS A 165 -37.56 4.03 15.11
CA CYS A 165 -36.71 3.08 15.80
C CYS A 165 -35.31 3.19 15.22
N TYR A 166 -34.35 3.69 15.98
CA TYR A 166 -33.01 3.93 15.47
C TYR A 166 -31.93 3.55 16.48
N THR A 167 -30.71 3.40 16.00
CA THR A 167 -29.51 3.21 16.84
C THR A 167 -28.46 4.25 16.47
N PRO A 168 -27.62 4.72 17.41
CA PRO A 168 -26.42 5.48 17.05
C PRO A 168 -25.57 4.70 16.04
N GLY A 169 -25.12 5.34 14.97
CA GLY A 169 -24.21 4.73 14.02
C GLY A 169 -22.77 4.83 14.52
N LYS A 170 -21.98 3.76 14.35
CA LYS A 170 -20.56 3.76 14.69
C LYS A 170 -19.72 4.02 13.43
N PRO A 171 -19.13 5.21 13.25
CA PRO A 171 -18.14 5.42 12.20
C PRO A 171 -16.86 4.64 12.52
N GLU A 172 -16.29 4.00 11.51
CA GLU A 172 -15.02 3.30 11.62
C GLU A 172 -14.34 3.36 10.25
N ILE A 173 -13.07 3.74 10.24
CA ILE A 173 -12.23 3.74 9.05
C ILE A 173 -10.98 2.94 9.38
N LYS A 174 -10.46 2.24 8.39
CA LYS A 174 -9.22 1.47 8.52
C LYS A 174 -8.27 1.86 7.41
N ILE A 175 -7.02 2.12 7.75
CA ILE A 175 -5.92 2.21 6.80
C ILE A 175 -4.99 1.02 6.98
N THR A 176 -4.55 0.45 5.85
CA THR A 176 -3.46 -0.52 5.84
C THR A 176 -2.41 -0.05 4.86
N LYS A 177 -1.15 -0.35 5.18
CA LYS A 177 0.00 0.17 4.48
C LYS A 177 0.95 -0.95 4.10
N THR A 178 1.64 -0.79 2.97
CA THR A 178 2.83 -1.57 2.65
C THR A 178 3.96 -0.66 2.21
N CYS A 179 5.20 -1.12 2.37
CA CYS A 179 6.38 -0.47 1.82
C CYS A 179 7.31 -1.52 1.20
N THR A 180 7.82 -1.22 0.01
CA THR A 180 8.69 -2.12 -0.76
C THR A 180 9.84 -1.35 -1.38
N PHE A 181 11.02 -1.95 -1.43
CA PHE A 181 12.17 -1.36 -2.10
C PHE A 181 11.95 -1.31 -3.62
N ASN A 182 12.37 -0.21 -4.23
CA ASN A 182 12.26 0.00 -5.67
C ASN A 182 13.63 0.17 -6.35
N ASP A 183 14.43 1.15 -5.93
CA ASP A 183 15.66 1.52 -6.64
C ASP A 183 16.69 2.25 -5.77
N ILE A 184 17.91 2.37 -6.28
CA ILE A 184 18.99 3.22 -5.75
C ILE A 184 19.20 4.38 -6.73
N VAL A 185 19.17 5.61 -6.22
CA VAL A 185 19.33 6.83 -7.02
C VAL A 185 20.62 7.52 -6.58
N GLY A 186 21.46 7.91 -7.54
CA GLY A 186 22.71 8.64 -7.28
C GLY A 186 23.78 7.87 -6.50
N GLY A 187 23.49 6.64 -6.05
CA GLY A 187 24.34 5.86 -5.16
C GLY A 187 24.29 6.32 -3.69
N ASP A 188 23.44 7.27 -3.34
CA ASP A 188 23.37 7.86 -2.00
C ASP A 188 21.95 7.86 -1.40
N SER A 189 20.95 7.47 -2.18
CA SER A 189 19.55 7.47 -1.75
C SER A 189 18.80 6.28 -2.32
N LEU A 190 17.72 5.88 -1.63
CA LEU A 190 16.88 4.75 -1.96
C LEU A 190 15.46 5.23 -2.27
N VAL A 191 14.81 4.58 -3.23
CA VAL A 191 13.40 4.78 -3.54
C VAL A 191 12.61 3.62 -2.97
N TYR A 192 11.56 3.94 -2.22
CA TYR A 192 10.61 2.98 -1.70
C TYR A 192 9.22 3.25 -2.29
N ASN A 193 8.55 2.21 -2.76
CA ASN A 193 7.14 2.25 -3.15
C ASN A 193 6.26 1.92 -1.95
N TYR A 194 5.12 2.59 -1.83
CA TYR A 194 4.12 2.29 -0.82
C TYR A 194 2.72 2.13 -1.43
N SER A 195 1.87 1.37 -0.73
CA SER A 195 0.44 1.29 -0.99
C SER A 195 -0.33 1.62 0.29
N LEU A 196 -1.40 2.41 0.16
CA LEU A 196 -2.36 2.73 1.21
C LEU A 196 -3.72 2.17 0.79
N LYS A 197 -4.28 1.26 1.58
CA LYS A 197 -5.66 0.80 1.41
C LYS A 197 -6.52 1.37 2.53
N VAL A 198 -7.48 2.21 2.15
CA VAL A 198 -8.43 2.88 3.03
C VAL A 198 -9.78 2.21 2.89
N GLU A 199 -10.35 1.73 4.00
CA GLU A 199 -11.59 0.96 4.03
C GLU A 199 -12.55 1.54 5.06
N ASN A 200 -13.82 1.71 4.69
CA ASN A 200 -14.89 2.04 5.64
C ASN A 200 -15.40 0.74 6.29
N THR A 201 -14.88 0.42 7.48
CA THR A 201 -15.28 -0.75 8.28
C THR A 201 -16.46 -0.45 9.22
N GLY A 202 -16.95 0.79 9.22
CA GLY A 202 -18.02 1.26 10.08
C GLY A 202 -19.41 0.95 9.56
N GLN A 203 -20.41 1.63 10.13
CA GLN A 203 -21.82 1.43 9.79
C GLN A 203 -22.47 2.63 9.10
N LEU A 204 -21.71 3.71 8.89
CA LEU A 204 -22.17 4.94 8.26
C LEU A 204 -21.29 5.23 7.03
N PRO A 205 -21.85 5.81 5.95
CA PRO A 205 -21.04 6.36 4.88
C PRO A 205 -20.12 7.46 5.45
N LEU A 206 -18.89 7.51 4.94
CA LEU A 206 -17.89 8.50 5.33
C LEU A 206 -17.72 9.53 4.21
N TYR A 207 -17.27 10.73 4.59
CA TYR A 207 -17.06 11.86 3.69
C TYR A 207 -15.72 12.54 3.98
N ASP A 208 -15.24 13.35 3.03
CA ASP A 208 -14.01 14.14 3.14
C ASP A 208 -12.83 13.32 3.66
N ILE A 209 -12.67 12.11 3.12
CA ILE A 209 -11.63 11.19 3.55
C ILE A 209 -10.29 11.74 3.06
N LYS A 210 -9.34 11.87 3.97
CA LYS A 210 -7.98 12.32 3.67
C LYS A 210 -6.99 11.27 4.15
N ALA A 211 -6.30 10.63 3.22
CA ALA A 211 -5.22 9.69 3.50
C ALA A 211 -3.88 10.35 3.20
N THR A 212 -2.93 10.25 4.13
CA THR A 212 -1.61 10.88 4.02
C THR A 212 -0.53 9.87 4.36
N ASP A 213 0.47 9.71 3.48
CA ASP A 213 1.74 9.07 3.85
C ASP A 213 2.63 10.13 4.51
N THR A 214 2.67 10.13 5.85
CA THR A 214 3.31 11.20 6.61
C THR A 214 4.83 11.14 6.50
N THR A 215 5.42 9.94 6.48
CA THR A 215 6.87 9.79 6.28
C THR A 215 7.29 10.33 4.92
N ALA A 216 6.53 10.04 3.86
CA ALA A 216 6.81 10.54 2.52
C ALA A 216 6.63 12.06 2.41
N VAL A 217 5.57 12.64 2.99
CA VAL A 217 5.40 14.10 3.05
C VAL A 217 6.62 14.80 3.69
N GLU A 218 7.18 14.21 4.74
CA GLU A 218 8.27 14.83 5.50
C GLU A 218 9.66 14.56 4.91
N ASN A 219 9.90 13.35 4.38
CA ASN A 219 11.24 12.87 4.06
C ASN A 219 11.50 12.65 2.58
N ASP A 220 10.49 12.79 1.71
CA ASP A 220 10.70 12.63 0.28
C ASP A 220 11.63 13.71 -0.29
N LEU A 221 12.80 13.30 -0.75
CA LEU A 221 13.79 14.18 -1.37
C LEU A 221 13.32 14.75 -2.71
N ASP A 222 12.24 14.21 -3.31
CA ASP A 222 11.61 14.73 -4.52
C ASP A 222 10.48 15.73 -4.28
N ASN A 223 10.02 15.90 -3.03
CA ASN A 223 8.82 16.68 -2.69
C ASN A 223 7.58 16.24 -3.48
N GLY A 224 7.36 14.92 -3.60
CA GLY A 224 6.19 14.33 -4.24
C GLY A 224 4.88 14.63 -3.51
N GLU A 225 3.76 14.41 -4.20
CA GLU A 225 2.41 14.51 -3.61
C GLU A 225 2.05 13.18 -2.93
N HIS A 226 1.86 13.24 -1.60
CA HIS A 226 1.64 12.06 -0.76
C HIS A 226 0.34 12.13 0.06
N MET A 227 -0.57 13.02 -0.36
CA MET A 227 -1.87 13.26 0.25
C MET A 227 -2.96 12.94 -0.77
N TYR A 228 -3.96 12.17 -0.35
CA TYR A 228 -5.02 11.68 -1.21
C TYR A 228 -6.39 11.99 -0.59
N GLY A 229 -7.32 12.46 -1.41
CA GLY A 229 -8.69 12.79 -1.01
C GLY A 229 -9.71 11.84 -1.63
N ILE A 230 -10.74 11.47 -0.86
CA ILE A 230 -11.94 10.80 -1.35
C ILE A 230 -13.15 11.59 -0.86
N GLU A 231 -14.05 11.97 -1.75
CA GLU A 231 -15.24 12.74 -1.37
C GLU A 231 -16.20 11.92 -0.49
N THR A 232 -16.40 10.64 -0.83
CA THR A 232 -17.26 9.74 -0.06
C THR A 232 -16.82 8.28 -0.16
N LEU A 233 -17.01 7.54 0.93
CA LEU A 233 -16.75 6.11 1.00
C LEU A 233 -17.93 5.39 1.65
N ALA A 234 -18.67 4.63 0.85
CA ALA A 234 -19.80 3.83 1.33
C ALA A 234 -19.34 2.74 2.32
N VAL A 235 -20.28 2.25 3.14
CA VAL A 235 -20.01 1.17 4.10
C VAL A 235 -19.47 -0.07 3.39
N GLY A 236 -18.36 -0.62 3.89
CA GLY A 236 -17.67 -1.78 3.33
C GLY A 236 -16.91 -1.50 2.02
N ALA A 237 -16.94 -0.28 1.50
CA ALA A 237 -16.13 0.10 0.35
C ALA A 237 -14.69 0.41 0.79
N TYR A 238 -13.76 0.24 -0.15
CA TYR A 238 -12.36 0.63 0.03
C TYR A 238 -11.82 1.32 -1.20
N GLN A 239 -10.76 2.10 -1.01
CA GLN A 239 -9.97 2.72 -2.06
C GLN A 239 -8.49 2.46 -1.78
N GLU A 240 -7.73 2.19 -2.84
CA GLU A 240 -6.28 2.04 -2.78
C GLU A 240 -5.58 3.22 -3.44
N PHE A 241 -4.47 3.64 -2.84
CA PHE A 241 -3.55 4.64 -3.35
C PHE A 241 -2.13 4.07 -3.33
N SER A 242 -1.30 4.51 -4.25
CA SER A 242 0.11 4.11 -4.30
C SER A 242 0.98 5.31 -4.63
N GLY A 243 2.16 5.34 -4.04
CA GLY A 243 3.18 6.34 -4.36
C GLY A 243 4.57 5.78 -4.13
N SER A 244 5.57 6.63 -4.34
CA SER A 244 6.97 6.33 -4.08
C SER A 244 7.65 7.55 -3.50
N PHE A 245 8.61 7.35 -2.61
CA PHE A 245 9.39 8.44 -2.01
C PHE A 245 10.87 8.05 -1.97
N ARG A 246 11.74 9.05 -2.16
CA ARG A 246 13.20 8.88 -2.13
C ARG A 246 13.75 9.38 -0.80
N VAL A 247 14.57 8.57 -0.14
CA VAL A 247 15.19 8.89 1.16
C VAL A 247 16.68 8.52 1.18
N ALA A 248 17.48 9.25 1.97
CA ALA A 248 18.90 8.96 2.19
C ALA A 248 19.14 7.96 3.33
N GLN A 249 18.19 7.06 3.58
CA GLN A 249 18.22 6.10 4.69
C GLN A 249 17.91 4.69 4.18
N ASN A 250 18.64 3.71 4.71
CA ASN A 250 18.43 2.31 4.44
C ASN A 250 17.59 1.67 5.55
N GLY A 251 16.33 1.35 5.24
CA GLY A 251 15.42 0.78 6.23
C GLY A 251 14.73 1.83 7.10
N ILE A 252 13.74 2.53 6.53
CA ILE A 252 12.93 3.52 7.26
C ILE A 252 11.57 2.92 7.65
N THR A 253 11.07 3.25 8.83
CA THR A 253 9.67 3.01 9.18
C THR A 253 8.80 4.04 8.45
N ASN A 254 7.91 3.57 7.58
CA ASN A 254 7.01 4.44 6.84
C ASN A 254 5.63 4.49 7.52
N TYR A 255 5.16 5.69 7.88
CA TYR A 255 3.90 5.97 8.57
C TYR A 255 2.85 6.58 7.63
N ALA A 256 1.59 6.27 7.88
CA ALA A 256 0.45 6.89 7.22
C ALA A 256 -0.71 7.10 8.19
N GLU A 257 -1.54 8.08 7.87
CA GLU A 257 -2.77 8.38 8.60
C GLU A 257 -3.94 8.52 7.63
N VAL A 258 -5.14 8.28 8.14
CA VAL A 258 -6.39 8.62 7.45
C VAL A 258 -7.35 9.29 8.40
N THR A 259 -8.10 10.28 7.91
CA THR A 259 -9.21 10.91 8.60
C THR A 259 -10.46 10.91 7.73
N ALA A 260 -11.63 10.97 8.35
CA ALA A 260 -12.91 11.11 7.65
C ALA A 260 -13.96 11.82 8.51
N ALA A 261 -14.93 12.44 7.85
CA ALA A 261 -16.09 13.09 8.43
C ALA A 261 -17.37 12.26 8.20
N LEU A 262 -18.44 12.64 8.91
CA LEU A 262 -19.79 12.04 8.78
C LEU A 262 -20.70 12.77 7.78
N ALA A 263 -20.27 13.93 7.30
CA ALA A 263 -20.93 14.72 6.27
C ALA A 263 -19.90 15.59 5.55
N GLY A 264 -20.17 15.97 4.30
CA GLY A 264 -19.31 16.87 3.54
C GLY A 264 -19.19 18.26 4.18
N GLY A 265 -17.97 18.77 4.25
CA GLY A 265 -17.57 19.97 4.97
C GLY A 265 -17.61 19.84 6.50
N GLY A 266 -17.78 18.63 7.03
CA GLY A 266 -17.88 18.36 8.46
C GLY A 266 -16.52 18.28 9.16
N ASP A 267 -16.57 18.26 10.50
CA ASP A 267 -15.39 17.98 11.31
C ASP A 267 -14.95 16.51 11.20
N VAL A 268 -13.66 16.26 11.47
CA VAL A 268 -13.13 14.88 11.55
C VAL A 268 -13.87 14.11 12.64
N ALA A 269 -14.51 13.01 12.23
CA ALA A 269 -15.30 12.15 13.10
C ALA A 269 -14.59 10.84 13.43
N VAL A 270 -13.73 10.36 12.52
CA VAL A 270 -12.97 9.12 12.69
C VAL A 270 -11.60 9.24 12.03
N SER A 271 -10.63 8.52 12.58
CA SER A 271 -9.27 8.47 12.09
C SER A 271 -8.65 7.12 12.37
N ASP A 272 -7.67 6.73 11.55
CA ASP A 272 -6.84 5.56 11.78
C ASP A 272 -5.40 5.82 11.33
N ASN A 273 -4.45 5.02 11.81
CA ASN A 273 -3.05 5.09 11.42
C ASN A 273 -2.49 3.71 11.08
N ALA A 274 -1.46 3.71 10.25
CA ALA A 274 -0.74 2.50 9.88
C ALA A 274 0.74 2.80 9.64
N ASP A 275 1.57 1.83 9.97
CA ASP A 275 3.00 1.87 9.68
C ASP A 275 3.44 0.59 8.96
N TRP A 276 4.59 0.69 8.30
CA TRP A 276 5.27 -0.45 7.70
C TRP A 276 6.78 -0.21 7.65
N GLU A 277 7.55 -1.20 8.11
CA GLU A 277 9.01 -1.20 8.01
C GLU A 277 9.46 -1.44 6.56
N CYS A 278 9.97 -0.40 5.90
CA CYS A 278 10.53 -0.54 4.57
C CYS A 278 11.77 -1.46 4.62
N PRO A 279 11.93 -2.40 3.67
CA PRO A 279 12.96 -3.42 3.79
C PRO A 279 14.37 -2.83 3.69
N ASN A 280 15.24 -3.22 4.63
CA ASN A 280 16.67 -2.94 4.56
C ASN A 280 17.27 -3.63 3.33
N GLN A 281 18.13 -2.92 2.62
CA GLN A 281 18.86 -3.44 1.47
C GLN A 281 20.30 -3.77 1.86
N ASN A 282 20.80 -4.89 1.37
CA ASN A 282 22.22 -5.22 1.44
C ASN A 282 22.88 -4.76 0.13
N ILE A 283 23.49 -3.59 0.13
CA ILE A 283 24.07 -2.96 -1.05
C ILE A 283 25.60 -2.95 -0.89
N PRO A 284 26.31 -3.98 -1.42
CA PRO A 284 27.76 -4.04 -1.28
C PRO A 284 28.45 -2.98 -2.13
N GLY A 285 29.45 -2.31 -1.56
CA GLY A 285 30.40 -1.49 -2.31
C GLY A 285 31.48 -2.33 -3.00
N ALA A 286 32.13 -1.76 -4.00
CA ALA A 286 33.22 -2.41 -4.72
C ALA A 286 34.23 -1.37 -5.22
N LEU A 287 35.48 -1.55 -4.80
CA LEU A 287 36.63 -0.76 -5.25
C LEU A 287 37.54 -1.62 -6.12
N THR A 288 38.09 -1.03 -7.18
CA THR A 288 39.15 -1.64 -7.99
C THR A 288 40.37 -0.74 -7.99
N LEU A 289 41.56 -1.35 -7.94
CA LEU A 289 42.84 -0.65 -7.93
C LEU A 289 43.65 -0.98 -9.19
N GLN A 290 44.38 0.03 -9.64
CA GLN A 290 45.48 -0.11 -10.60
C GLN A 290 46.71 0.54 -10.00
N LYS A 291 47.88 -0.05 -10.25
CA LYS A 291 49.16 0.48 -9.80
C LYS A 291 50.23 0.22 -10.85
N GLU A 292 51.05 1.24 -11.07
CA GLU A 292 52.26 1.20 -11.88
C GLU A 292 53.38 1.91 -11.13
N CYS A 293 54.63 1.59 -11.45
CA CYS A 293 55.78 2.23 -10.84
C CYS A 293 57.01 2.23 -11.74
N ASN A 294 57.91 3.17 -11.47
CA ASN A 294 59.21 3.27 -12.14
C ASN A 294 60.29 3.62 -11.11
N VAL A 295 61.50 3.08 -11.33
CA VAL A 295 62.65 3.37 -10.48
C VAL A 295 63.55 4.38 -11.18
N ILE A 296 63.98 5.42 -10.46
CA ILE A 296 64.92 6.41 -10.95
C ILE A 296 66.13 6.53 -10.03
N VAL A 297 67.22 7.09 -10.56
CA VAL A 297 68.40 7.45 -9.79
C VAL A 297 68.32 8.93 -9.42
N VAL A 298 68.32 9.23 -8.14
CA VAL A 298 68.25 10.60 -7.60
C VAL A 298 69.55 10.97 -6.88
N ASN A 299 69.99 12.22 -7.00
CA ASN A 299 71.05 12.76 -6.16
C ASN A 299 70.43 13.25 -4.84
N ARG A 300 70.65 12.50 -3.75
CA ARG A 300 70.08 12.76 -2.42
C ARG A 300 70.49 14.10 -1.83
N PHE A 301 71.58 14.67 -2.33
CA PHE A 301 72.13 15.93 -1.86
C PHE A 301 72.32 16.95 -2.99
N ALA A 302 71.44 16.92 -4.00
CA ALA A 302 71.48 17.85 -5.13
C ALA A 302 71.61 19.33 -4.69
N ASN A 303 70.95 19.70 -3.59
CA ASN A 303 70.93 21.06 -3.05
C ASN A 303 72.22 21.48 -2.32
N THR A 304 73.13 20.55 -2.02
CA THR A 304 74.39 20.84 -1.31
C THR A 304 75.63 20.75 -2.24
N GLY A 305 75.44 20.33 -3.49
CA GLY A 305 76.53 20.10 -4.44
C GLY A 305 77.32 18.80 -4.20
N ILE A 306 76.86 17.97 -3.25
CA ILE A 306 77.40 16.63 -3.02
C ILE A 306 76.80 15.69 -4.07
N HIS A 307 77.62 14.77 -4.60
CA HIS A 307 77.23 13.80 -5.62
C HIS A 307 76.99 12.42 -4.99
N GLU A 308 75.95 12.29 -4.18
CA GLU A 308 75.56 11.00 -3.59
C GLU A 308 74.25 10.54 -4.22
N TYR A 309 74.32 9.44 -4.95
CA TYR A 309 73.21 8.91 -5.71
C TYR A 309 72.55 7.77 -4.95
N GLY A 310 71.23 7.72 -5.00
CA GLY A 310 70.43 6.59 -4.56
C GLY A 310 69.27 6.32 -5.50
N LEU A 311 68.47 5.32 -5.16
CA LEU A 311 67.25 4.98 -5.89
C LEU A 311 66.04 5.67 -5.26
N GLU A 312 65.05 5.94 -6.09
CA GLU A 312 63.71 6.37 -5.70
C GLU A 312 62.71 5.62 -6.57
N VAL A 313 61.69 5.03 -5.95
CA VAL A 313 60.55 4.42 -6.65
C VAL A 313 59.45 5.46 -6.68
N ASN A 314 59.06 5.87 -7.89
CA ASN A 314 57.86 6.66 -8.10
C ASN A 314 56.73 5.71 -8.48
N TYR A 315 55.61 5.78 -7.78
CA TYR A 315 54.42 4.99 -8.11
C TYR A 315 53.22 5.89 -8.37
N ASN A 316 52.33 5.40 -9.20
CA ASN A 316 51.02 6.01 -9.44
C ASN A 316 49.99 4.93 -9.76
N GLY A 317 48.72 5.32 -9.72
CA GLY A 317 47.64 4.40 -9.97
C GLY A 317 46.29 5.08 -9.91
N SER A 318 45.24 4.27 -10.01
CA SER A 318 43.87 4.75 -9.87
C SER A 318 43.06 3.82 -8.97
N VAL A 319 42.16 4.41 -8.19
CA VAL A 319 41.12 3.71 -7.44
C VAL A 319 39.77 4.09 -8.02
N CYS A 320 38.96 3.08 -8.37
CA CYS A 320 37.64 3.28 -8.97
C CYS A 320 36.56 2.61 -8.14
N ASN A 321 35.46 3.33 -7.92
CA ASN A 321 34.23 2.75 -7.43
C ASN A 321 33.48 2.09 -8.59
N THR A 322 33.40 0.76 -8.58
CA THR A 322 32.72 -0.04 -9.61
C THR A 322 31.35 -0.55 -9.16
N SER A 323 30.92 -0.15 -7.97
CA SER A 323 29.58 -0.45 -7.45
C SER A 323 28.55 0.62 -7.80
N ASN A 324 27.29 0.35 -7.46
CA ASN A 324 26.17 1.27 -7.62
C ASN A 324 25.93 2.15 -6.37
N ILE A 325 26.82 2.09 -5.37
CA ILE A 325 26.70 2.84 -4.13
C ILE A 325 27.90 3.75 -3.93
N THR A 326 27.68 4.95 -3.41
CA THR A 326 28.74 5.89 -3.04
C THR A 326 29.59 5.33 -1.90
N ILE A 327 30.91 5.44 -2.04
CA ILE A 327 31.89 5.01 -1.05
C ILE A 327 32.59 6.26 -0.54
N ASN A 328 32.49 6.51 0.76
CA ASN A 328 33.11 7.59 1.49
C ASN A 328 34.44 7.15 2.10
N ASP A 329 35.22 8.15 2.50
CA ASP A 329 36.46 7.97 3.25
C ASP A 329 37.41 6.94 2.61
N VAL A 330 37.48 6.97 1.28
CA VAL A 330 38.38 6.11 0.52
C VAL A 330 39.82 6.50 0.84
N VAL A 331 40.59 5.53 1.30
CA VAL A 331 42.01 5.65 1.62
C VAL A 331 42.78 4.59 0.86
N VAL A 332 43.86 4.98 0.19
CA VAL A 332 44.82 4.09 -0.44
C VAL A 332 46.04 3.96 0.47
N ILE A 333 46.47 2.73 0.74
CA ILE A 333 47.62 2.43 1.60
C ILE A 333 48.62 1.66 0.77
N ASP A 334 49.82 2.21 0.65
CA ASP A 334 50.95 1.55 0.01
C ASP A 334 51.71 0.71 1.05
N ASN A 335 52.31 -0.41 0.66
CA ASN A 335 53.06 -1.25 1.61
C ASN A 335 54.48 -0.73 1.89
N LYS A 336 54.99 0.21 1.09
CA LYS A 336 56.32 0.82 1.22
C LYS A 336 56.25 2.28 1.65
N ASP A 337 55.15 2.97 1.37
CA ASP A 337 54.87 4.30 1.93
C ASP A 337 53.98 4.21 3.18
N SER A 338 54.46 4.79 4.29
CA SER A 338 53.74 4.77 5.56
C SER A 338 52.61 5.78 5.64
N ASP A 339 52.57 6.77 4.73
CA ASP A 339 51.58 7.84 4.74
C ASP A 339 50.35 7.44 3.91
N PRO A 340 49.16 7.25 4.52
CA PRO A 340 47.96 6.90 3.78
C PRO A 340 47.49 8.03 2.87
N ILE A 341 47.09 7.70 1.65
CA ILE A 341 46.60 8.65 0.66
C ILE A 341 45.08 8.75 0.79
N PHE A 342 44.60 9.88 1.32
CA PHE A 342 43.16 10.14 1.43
C PHE A 342 42.58 10.59 0.08
N VAL A 343 41.70 9.77 -0.49
CA VAL A 343 41.01 10.02 -1.76
C VAL A 343 39.67 10.73 -1.53
N GLY A 344 38.99 10.44 -0.42
CA GLY A 344 37.69 11.02 -0.09
C GLY A 344 36.52 10.20 -0.65
N THR A 345 35.55 10.85 -1.28
CA THR A 345 34.31 10.19 -1.75
C THR A 345 34.38 9.83 -3.22
N LEU A 346 34.04 8.58 -3.54
CA LEU A 346 33.84 8.10 -4.91
C LEU A 346 32.37 7.74 -5.13
N THR A 347 31.70 8.52 -5.98
CA THR A 347 30.35 8.19 -6.48
C THR A 347 30.39 6.98 -7.44
N PRO A 348 29.25 6.34 -7.74
CA PRO A 348 29.22 5.20 -8.65
C PRO A 348 29.90 5.47 -10.00
N GLY A 349 30.88 4.64 -10.37
CA GLY A 349 31.65 4.76 -11.60
C GLY A 349 32.77 5.81 -11.57
N GLN A 350 32.96 6.54 -10.47
CA GLN A 350 34.02 7.52 -10.34
C GLN A 350 35.37 6.85 -10.04
N CYS A 351 36.43 7.36 -10.67
CA CYS A 351 37.82 7.03 -10.37
C CYS A 351 38.57 8.24 -9.83
N ALA A 352 39.60 8.00 -9.04
CA ALA A 352 40.57 9.00 -8.62
C ALA A 352 41.98 8.44 -8.74
N ASP A 353 42.90 9.27 -9.21
CA ASP A 353 44.30 8.92 -9.33
C ASP A 353 45.00 9.15 -7.98
N PHE A 354 46.00 8.31 -7.69
CA PHE A 354 46.91 8.48 -6.56
C PHE A 354 48.36 8.35 -7.05
N GLN A 355 49.28 8.96 -6.32
CA GLN A 355 50.71 8.89 -6.59
C GLN A 355 51.51 9.11 -5.30
N GLY A 356 52.73 8.61 -5.30
CA GLY A 356 53.68 8.79 -4.20
C GLY A 356 55.06 8.31 -4.62
N ASP A 357 56.00 8.42 -3.68
CA ASP A 357 57.36 7.99 -3.88
C ASP A 357 57.96 7.48 -2.57
N TYR A 358 58.91 6.56 -2.68
CA TYR A 358 59.67 6.09 -1.53
C TYR A 358 61.10 5.74 -1.93
N GLU A 359 61.99 5.80 -0.94
CA GLU A 359 63.37 5.32 -1.09
C GLU A 359 63.38 3.79 -0.89
N PRO A 360 63.65 2.98 -1.93
CA PRO A 360 63.66 1.53 -1.77
C PRO A 360 64.90 1.08 -1.00
N VAL A 361 64.72 0.09 -0.13
CA VAL A 361 65.83 -0.62 0.50
C VAL A 361 66.13 -1.87 -0.34
N PRO A 362 67.33 -2.01 -0.92
CA PRO A 362 67.74 -3.25 -1.59
C PRO A 362 67.60 -4.45 -0.64
N GLY A 363 67.27 -5.61 -1.18
CA GLY A 363 66.94 -6.81 -0.39
C GLY A 363 67.99 -7.16 0.67
N GLU A 364 67.51 -7.62 1.84
CA GLU A 364 68.38 -8.19 2.86
C GLU A 364 69.08 -9.44 2.30
N GLY A 365 70.40 -9.39 2.16
CA GLY A 365 71.23 -10.53 1.74
C GLY A 365 72.21 -10.21 0.63
N ASP A 366 72.01 -9.12 -0.10
CA ASP A 366 72.92 -8.69 -1.16
C ASP A 366 74.02 -7.78 -0.58
N GLY A 367 75.27 -8.15 -0.84
CA GLY A 367 76.42 -7.32 -0.44
C GLY A 367 76.38 -5.99 -1.17
N LEU A 368 75.90 -4.94 -0.51
CA LEU A 368 75.90 -3.59 -1.05
C LEU A 368 77.33 -3.05 -1.13
N PRO A 369 77.70 -2.33 -2.21
CA PRO A 369 76.85 -1.86 -3.32
C PRO A 369 76.66 -2.87 -4.47
N LEU A 370 75.46 -2.89 -5.07
CA LEU A 370 75.15 -3.64 -6.30
C LEU A 370 75.38 -2.76 -7.55
N ALA A 371 75.78 -3.38 -8.67
CA ALA A 371 75.75 -2.70 -9.97
C ALA A 371 74.30 -2.53 -10.43
N GLY A 372 73.99 -1.46 -11.17
CA GLY A 372 72.61 -1.12 -11.55
C GLY A 372 71.85 -2.21 -12.32
N GLY A 373 72.54 -3.04 -13.10
CA GLY A 373 71.94 -4.19 -13.81
C GLY A 373 71.69 -5.42 -12.93
N ASP A 374 72.31 -5.48 -11.75
CA ASP A 374 72.14 -6.55 -10.76
C ASP A 374 71.10 -6.18 -9.69
N VAL A 375 70.50 -4.98 -9.77
CA VAL A 375 69.42 -4.56 -8.87
C VAL A 375 68.13 -5.30 -9.24
N PRO A 376 67.58 -6.16 -8.35
CA PRO A 376 66.35 -6.86 -8.64
C PRO A 376 65.14 -5.91 -8.70
N PRO A 377 64.03 -6.31 -9.35
CA PRO A 377 62.78 -5.57 -9.29
C PRO A 377 62.29 -5.38 -7.84
N PHE A 378 61.73 -4.21 -7.55
CA PHE A 378 61.06 -3.95 -6.28
C PHE A 378 59.59 -4.33 -6.39
N ALA A 379 59.15 -5.21 -5.50
CA ALA A 379 57.73 -5.56 -5.34
C ALA A 379 57.02 -4.48 -4.53
N ASP A 380 55.95 -3.94 -5.10
CA ASP A 380 55.20 -2.83 -4.54
C ASP A 380 53.69 -3.11 -4.63
N THR A 381 52.94 -2.89 -3.55
CA THR A 381 51.51 -3.19 -3.46
C THR A 381 50.73 -2.07 -2.82
N VAL A 382 49.51 -1.85 -3.31
CA VAL A 382 48.54 -0.94 -2.70
C VAL A 382 47.26 -1.67 -2.35
N ASP A 383 46.72 -1.32 -1.19
CA ASP A 383 45.38 -1.66 -0.74
C ASP A 383 44.51 -0.40 -0.71
N ALA A 384 43.20 -0.57 -0.75
CA ALA A 384 42.27 0.52 -0.53
C ALA A 384 41.09 0.07 0.29
N VAL A 385 40.68 0.97 1.19
CA VAL A 385 39.54 0.77 2.06
C VAL A 385 38.63 1.99 1.98
N GLY A 386 37.35 1.78 2.26
CA GLY A 386 36.37 2.85 2.39
C GLY A 386 35.11 2.34 3.06
N GLU A 387 34.11 3.20 3.16
CA GLU A 387 32.82 2.86 3.76
C GLU A 387 31.69 3.30 2.82
N THR A 388 30.77 2.41 2.50
CA THR A 388 29.56 2.80 1.76
C THR A 388 28.79 3.86 2.54
N VAL A 389 28.03 4.70 1.84
CA VAL A 389 27.17 5.73 2.47
C VAL A 389 26.17 5.18 3.52
N PHE A 390 25.92 3.85 3.52
CA PHE A 390 25.06 3.16 4.49
C PHE A 390 25.84 2.36 5.56
N GLY A 391 27.15 2.55 5.67
CA GLY A 391 27.96 2.07 6.79
C GLY A 391 28.63 0.70 6.62
N ALA A 392 28.57 0.10 5.43
CA ALA A 392 29.29 -1.15 5.14
C ALA A 392 30.73 -0.86 4.71
N THR A 393 31.72 -1.51 5.34
CA THR A 393 33.13 -1.44 4.94
C THR A 393 33.34 -2.06 3.56
N VAL A 394 34.21 -1.43 2.77
CA VAL A 394 34.62 -1.88 1.44
C VAL A 394 36.14 -2.00 1.43
N GLU A 395 36.64 -3.16 0.98
CA GLU A 395 38.05 -3.40 0.76
C GLU A 395 38.26 -3.73 -0.72
N ALA A 396 39.27 -3.13 -1.34
CA ALA A 396 39.69 -3.45 -2.69
C ALA A 396 40.60 -4.70 -2.69
N MET A 397 40.63 -5.41 -3.82
CA MET A 397 41.70 -6.38 -4.06
C MET A 397 43.03 -5.62 -4.21
N THR A 398 44.07 -6.07 -3.51
CA THR A 398 45.42 -5.53 -3.57
C THR A 398 45.91 -5.44 -5.02
N ALA A 399 46.37 -4.26 -5.44
CA ALA A 399 47.06 -4.09 -6.72
C ALA A 399 48.58 -4.21 -6.51
N TYR A 400 49.26 -4.81 -7.49
CA TYR A 400 50.68 -5.13 -7.45
C TYR A 400 51.39 -4.53 -8.65
N ALA A 401 52.60 -4.00 -8.42
CA ALA A 401 53.52 -3.56 -9.46
C ALA A 401 54.95 -4.05 -9.19
N GLU A 402 55.67 -4.36 -10.27
CA GLU A 402 57.12 -4.65 -10.22
C GLU A 402 57.90 -3.46 -10.75
N CYS A 403 58.61 -2.78 -9.87
CA CYS A 403 59.33 -1.56 -10.17
C CYS A 403 60.76 -1.92 -10.59
N THR A 404 61.09 -1.65 -11.85
CA THR A 404 62.44 -1.89 -12.38
C THR A 404 63.14 -0.59 -12.71
N LEU A 405 64.47 -0.58 -12.54
CA LEU A 405 65.34 0.47 -13.06
C LEU A 405 65.34 0.35 -14.59
N CYS A 406 64.87 1.38 -15.31
CA CYS A 406 64.68 1.32 -16.78
C CYS A 406 65.88 0.79 -17.58
N PRO A 407 65.61 0.19 -18.77
CA PRO A 407 65.19 -1.19 -18.95
C PRO A 407 66.40 -2.15 -18.89
N THR A 408 66.12 -3.46 -18.84
CA THR A 408 67.07 -4.48 -19.29
C THR A 408 67.76 -3.99 -20.57
N CYS A 409 69.10 -3.91 -20.56
CA CYS A 409 69.85 -3.60 -21.77
C CYS A 409 69.31 -4.48 -22.91
N PRO A 410 69.00 -3.93 -24.11
CA PRO A 410 68.67 -4.78 -25.24
C PRO A 410 69.78 -5.82 -25.36
N GLU A 411 69.41 -7.11 -25.50
CA GLU A 411 70.41 -8.17 -25.64
C GLU A 411 71.46 -7.71 -26.65
N PRO A 412 72.77 -7.83 -26.34
CA PRO A 412 73.81 -7.35 -27.23
C PRO A 412 73.68 -8.09 -28.56
N VAL A 413 73.16 -7.39 -29.58
CA VAL A 413 73.26 -7.81 -30.97
C VAL A 413 74.75 -7.85 -31.26
N GLN A 414 75.27 -9.06 -31.42
CA GLN A 414 76.66 -9.43 -31.69
C GLN A 414 77.55 -8.26 -32.17
N CYS A 415 78.46 -7.82 -31.30
CA CYS A 415 79.62 -7.06 -31.76
C CYS A 415 80.54 -8.02 -32.55
N PRO A 416 80.96 -7.68 -33.78
CA PRO A 416 81.93 -8.48 -34.52
C PRO A 416 83.29 -8.49 -33.79
N GLU A 417 83.97 -9.64 -33.91
CA GLU A 417 85.22 -10.02 -33.24
C GLU A 417 86.36 -8.99 -33.23
#